data_AF-A0A7S4JRH1-F1
#
_entry.id   AF-A0A7S4JRH1-F1
#
_cell.length_a   1.000
_cell.length_b   1.000
_cell.length_c   1.000
_cell.angle_alpha   90.00
_cell.angle_beta   90.00
_cell.angle_gamma   90.00
#
_symmetry.space_group_name_H-M   'P 1'
#
loop_
_entity.id
_entity.type
_entity.pdbx_description
1 polymer ?
#
loop_
_entity_poly.entity_id
_entity_poly.type
_entity_poly.pdbx_seq_one_letter_code
_entity_poly.pdbx_strand_id
1 'polypeptide(L)'
;MSVVCPNLSALVGTTIAAKLLGAAGGLHKLASLPSTVVQILGSKKRALGGMSQVSILGNAGFVQHCDIVQNTPPNLRSKVTRLVAGKASLAARC
;
A
#
# COMPACT_ATOMS: atom_id res chain seq x y z
N MET A 1 -17.82 2.37 -7.01
CA MET A 1 -16.61 3.22 -7.13
C MET A 1 -15.75 2.73 -8.30
N SER A 2 -16.18 2.94 -9.55
CA SER A 2 -15.45 2.50 -10.76
C SER A 2 -14.86 3.66 -11.57
N VAL A 3 -14.97 4.90 -11.10
CA VAL A 3 -14.73 6.08 -11.96
C VAL A 3 -13.34 6.71 -11.78
N VAL A 4 -12.68 6.51 -10.63
CA VAL A 4 -11.43 7.26 -10.33
C VAL A 4 -10.17 6.47 -10.69
N CYS A 5 -10.13 5.14 -10.44
CA CYS A 5 -8.94 4.31 -10.69
C CYS A 5 -9.33 2.84 -11.02
N PRO A 6 -9.75 2.52 -12.26
CA PRO A 6 -10.15 1.15 -12.60
C PRO A 6 -8.98 0.15 -12.45
N ASN A 7 -7.78 0.54 -12.88
CA ASN A 7 -6.58 -0.30 -12.83
C ASN A 7 -6.17 -0.64 -11.39
N LEU A 8 -6.17 0.36 -10.51
CA LEU A 8 -5.79 0.19 -9.11
C LEU A 8 -6.86 -0.59 -8.34
N SER A 9 -8.14 -0.36 -8.64
CA SER A 9 -9.25 -1.10 -8.05
C SER A 9 -9.26 -2.58 -8.46
N ALA A 10 -8.86 -2.90 -9.69
CA ALA A 10 -8.75 -4.28 -10.16
C ALA A 10 -7.59 -5.04 -9.48
N LEU A 11 -6.49 -4.36 -9.18
CA LEU A 11 -5.31 -4.98 -8.56
C LEU A 11 -5.47 -5.18 -7.04
N VAL A 12 -5.98 -4.17 -6.35
CA VAL A 12 -5.92 -4.07 -4.87
C VAL A 12 -7.31 -4.24 -4.24
N GLY A 13 -8.38 -4.19 -5.03
CA GLY A 13 -9.75 -4.12 -4.56
C GLY A 13 -10.21 -2.69 -4.28
N THR A 14 -11.52 -2.44 -4.43
CA THR A 14 -12.16 -1.12 -4.28
C THR A 14 -11.92 -0.50 -2.90
N THR A 15 -12.05 -1.29 -1.83
CA THR A 15 -11.94 -0.83 -0.44
C THR A 15 -10.53 -0.35 -0.12
N ILE A 16 -9.50 -1.06 -0.57
CA ILE A 16 -8.11 -0.72 -0.31
C ILE A 16 -7.66 0.42 -1.23
N ALA A 17 -8.13 0.43 -2.48
CA ALA A 17 -7.93 1.53 -3.40
C ALA A 17 -8.42 2.86 -2.81
N ALA A 18 -9.63 2.89 -2.24
CA ALA A 18 -10.18 4.07 -1.59
C ALA A 18 -9.34 4.53 -0.38
N LYS A 19 -8.87 3.58 0.45
CA LYS A 19 -7.98 3.88 1.59
C LYS A 19 -6.64 4.47 1.14
N LEU A 20 -6.06 3.93 0.06
CA LEU A 20 -4.82 4.42 -0.53
C LEU A 20 -5.00 5.83 -1.10
N LEU A 21 -6.09 6.09 -1.83
CA LEU A 21 -6.39 7.43 -2.34
C LEU A 21 -6.60 8.44 -1.22
N GLY A 22 -7.36 8.07 -0.19
CA GLY A 22 -7.60 8.93 0.97
C GLY A 22 -6.32 9.24 1.73
N ALA A 23 -5.45 8.25 1.92
CA ALA A 23 -4.19 8.43 2.62
C ALA A 23 -3.12 9.17 1.80
N ALA A 24 -3.12 9.02 0.47
CA ALA A 24 -2.24 9.79 -0.42
C ALA A 24 -2.74 11.23 -0.66
N GLY A 25 -4.02 11.51 -0.39
CA GLY A 25 -4.64 12.81 -0.62
C GLY A 25 -4.95 13.08 -2.09
N GLY A 26 -5.26 12.05 -2.86
CA GLY A 26 -5.68 12.13 -4.26
C GLY A 26 -4.87 11.26 -5.23
N LEU A 27 -5.42 11.04 -6.42
CA LEU A 27 -4.82 10.19 -7.46
C LEU A 27 -3.50 10.76 -7.97
N HIS A 28 -3.43 12.05 -8.26
CA HIS A 28 -2.23 12.69 -8.78
C HIS A 28 -1.04 12.57 -7.80
N LYS A 29 -1.32 12.74 -6.50
CA LYS A 29 -0.31 12.52 -5.45
C LYS A 29 0.10 11.05 -5.41
N LEU A 30 -0.86 10.12 -5.42
CA LEU A 30 -0.58 8.68 -5.42
C LEU A 30 0.31 8.24 -6.60
N ALA A 31 0.08 8.80 -7.80
CA ALA A 31 0.86 8.53 -9.01
C ALA A 31 2.34 8.98 -8.89
N SER A 32 2.56 10.11 -8.20
CA SER A 32 3.89 10.66 -7.94
C SER A 32 4.64 9.94 -6.83
N LEU A 33 3.95 9.15 -5.99
CA LEU A 33 4.60 8.46 -4.88
C LEU A 33 5.45 7.27 -5.39
N PRO A 34 6.64 7.06 -4.79
CA PRO A 34 7.44 5.88 -5.08
C PRO A 34 6.79 4.62 -4.48
N SER A 35 7.07 3.46 -5.08
CA SER A 35 6.54 2.15 -4.67
C SER A 35 6.75 1.85 -3.18
N THR A 36 7.89 2.29 -2.63
CA THR A 36 8.23 2.11 -1.21
C THR A 36 7.29 2.87 -0.29
N VAL A 37 6.83 4.06 -0.69
CA VAL A 37 5.83 4.83 0.09
C VAL A 37 4.46 4.19 -0.02
N VAL A 38 4.08 3.69 -1.20
CA VAL A 38 2.83 2.94 -1.40
C VAL A 38 2.78 1.68 -0.54
N GLN A 39 3.92 1.01 -0.34
CA GLN A 39 4.03 -0.16 0.51
C GLN A 39 3.75 0.12 2.00
N ILE A 40 4.21 1.26 2.51
CA ILE A 40 4.06 1.66 3.93
C ILE A 40 2.92 2.64 4.16
N LEU A 41 2.15 2.98 3.13
CA LEU A 41 1.03 3.89 3.19
C LEU A 41 -0.04 3.32 4.12
N GLY A 42 -0.38 4.04 5.18
CA GLY A 42 -1.27 3.58 6.24
C GLY A 42 -0.58 2.93 7.45
N SER A 43 0.71 2.62 7.35
CA SER A 43 1.52 2.24 8.52
C SER A 43 1.78 3.48 9.36
N LYS A 44 0.88 3.79 10.29
CA LYS A 44 1.10 4.87 11.26
C LYS A 44 2.32 4.51 12.10
N LYS A 45 3.45 5.19 11.86
CA LYS A 45 4.60 5.19 12.77
C LYS A 45 4.08 5.72 14.10
N ARG A 46 3.92 4.87 15.11
CA ARG A 46 3.76 5.33 16.49
C ARG A 46 5.11 5.94 16.88
N ALA A 47 5.25 7.25 16.67
CA ALA A 47 6.34 8.02 17.26
C ALA A 47 6.06 8.12 18.77
N LEU A 48 6.28 7.03 19.50
CA LEU A 48 6.39 7.08 20.94
C LEU A 48 7.80 7.59 21.23
N GLY A 49 7.87 8.76 21.89
CA GLY A 49 9.11 9.42 22.25
C GLY A 49 10.02 8.47 23.02
N GLY A 50 11.26 8.33 22.56
CA GLY A 50 12.23 7.46 23.18
C GLY A 50 13.21 6.91 22.16
N MET A 51 14.46 7.38 22.26
CA MET A 51 15.63 6.82 21.60
C MET A 51 15.59 5.28 21.71
N SER A 52 15.73 4.56 20.59
CA SER A 52 15.99 3.10 20.56
C SER A 52 14.80 2.12 20.65
N GLN A 53 13.79 2.28 19.80
CA GLN A 53 13.12 1.10 19.24
C GLN A 53 13.14 1.15 17.72
N VAL A 54 14.01 0.34 17.11
CA VAL A 54 13.79 -0.17 15.76
C VAL A 54 12.52 -1.01 15.86
N SER A 55 11.37 -0.36 15.77
CA SER A 55 10.11 -1.06 15.61
C SER A 55 10.17 -1.72 14.24
N ILE A 56 10.55 -3.00 14.21
CA ILE A 56 10.27 -3.95 13.14
C ILE A 56 8.74 -4.19 13.12
N LEU A 57 7.96 -3.12 13.22
CA LEU A 57 6.54 -3.16 12.96
C LEU A 57 6.47 -3.21 11.45
N GLY A 58 6.23 -4.42 10.95
CA GLY A 58 6.38 -4.79 9.56
C GLY A 58 5.87 -3.70 8.62
N ASN A 59 6.53 -3.57 7.49
CA ASN A 59 6.19 -2.69 6.36
C ASN A 59 4.80 -3.04 5.79
N ALA A 60 3.78 -2.92 6.62
CA ALA A 60 2.44 -3.43 6.48
C ALA A 60 1.51 -2.23 6.34
N GLY A 61 1.57 -1.60 5.17
CA GLY A 61 0.60 -0.59 4.79
C GLY A 61 -0.74 -1.24 4.46
N PHE A 62 -1.66 -0.43 3.92
CA PHE A 62 -2.95 -0.93 3.43
C PHE A 62 -2.81 -2.06 2.40
N VAL A 63 -1.68 -2.09 1.66
CA VAL A 63 -1.35 -3.13 0.66
C VAL A 63 -1.21 -4.54 1.26
N GLN A 64 -0.93 -4.68 2.56
CA GLN A 64 -0.90 -6.02 3.17
C GLN A 64 -2.27 -6.63 3.42
N HIS A 65 -3.32 -5.82 3.42
CA HIS A 65 -4.68 -6.30 3.61
C HIS A 65 -5.34 -6.74 2.30
N CYS A 66 -4.62 -6.69 1.17
CA CYS A 66 -5.12 -7.15 -0.12
C CYS A 66 -5.32 -8.66 -0.11
N ASP A 67 -6.38 -9.11 -0.78
CA ASP A 67 -6.69 -10.53 -0.91
C ASP A 67 -5.52 -11.32 -1.51
N ILE A 68 -4.81 -10.75 -2.48
CA ILE A 68 -3.63 -11.36 -3.12
C ILE A 68 -2.51 -11.63 -2.08
N VAL A 69 -2.27 -10.67 -1.17
CA VAL A 69 -1.23 -10.81 -0.14
C VAL A 69 -1.71 -11.76 0.96
N GLN A 70 -2.99 -11.68 1.34
CA GLN A 70 -3.56 -12.55 2.36
C GLN A 70 -3.60 -14.02 1.92
N ASN A 71 -3.86 -14.29 0.64
CA ASN A 71 -3.86 -15.64 0.08
C ASN A 71 -2.44 -16.20 -0.18
N THR A 72 -1.39 -15.40 0.02
CA THR A 72 0.01 -15.82 -0.15
C THR A 72 0.57 -16.42 1.16
N PRO A 73 1.37 -17.49 1.10
CA PRO A 73 2.04 -18.06 2.29
C PRO A 73 2.98 -17.04 2.97
N PRO A 74 3.14 -17.10 4.31
CA PRO A 74 3.85 -16.07 5.08
C PRO A 74 5.29 -15.81 4.63
N ASN A 75 5.99 -16.84 4.14
CA ASN A 75 7.35 -16.73 3.62
C ASN A 75 7.47 -15.86 2.36
N LEU A 76 6.40 -15.75 1.57
CA LEU A 76 6.40 -14.98 0.33
C LEU A 76 5.63 -13.65 0.45
N ARG A 77 4.89 -13.44 1.54
CA ARG A 77 4.09 -12.23 1.76
C ARG A 77 4.89 -10.94 1.59
N SER A 78 6.11 -10.87 2.11
CA SER A 78 6.95 -9.66 1.98
C SER A 78 7.35 -9.38 0.53
N LYS A 79 7.66 -10.41 -0.26
CA LYS A 79 7.98 -10.27 -1.69
C LYS A 79 6.75 -9.84 -2.48
N VAL A 80 5.61 -10.49 -2.25
CA VAL A 80 4.34 -10.16 -2.92
C VAL A 80 3.89 -8.75 -2.57
N THR A 81 3.99 -8.33 -1.30
CA THR A 81 3.66 -6.95 -0.88
C THR A 81 4.46 -5.92 -1.68
N ARG A 82 5.77 -6.14 -1.86
CA ARG A 82 6.65 -5.24 -2.63
C ARG A 82 6.26 -5.21 -4.11
N LEU A 83 5.94 -6.36 -4.70
CA LEU A 83 5.50 -6.47 -6.09
C LEU A 83 4.15 -5.77 -6.31
N VAL A 84 3.19 -5.97 -5.41
CA VAL A 84 1.87 -5.33 -5.47
C VAL A 84 2.01 -3.82 -5.31
N ALA A 85 2.85 -3.33 -4.39
CA ALA A 85 3.09 -1.90 -4.25
C ALA A 85 3.72 -1.26 -5.50
N GLY A 86 4.64 -1.96 -6.17
CA GLY A 86 5.21 -1.53 -7.45
C GLY A 86 4.15 -1.46 -8.56
N LYS A 87 3.33 -2.51 -8.68
CA LYS A 87 2.23 -2.55 -9.65
C LYS A 87 1.16 -1.50 -9.36
N ALA A 88 0.86 -1.23 -8.08
CA ALA A 88 -0.10 -0.21 -7.67
C ALA A 88 0.40 1.20 -8.02
N SER A 89 1.70 1.49 -7.85
CA SER A 89 2.29 2.77 -8.27
C SER A 89 2.20 2.95 -9.79
N LEU A 90 2.44 1.88 -10.57
CA LEU A 90 2.25 1.91 -12.03
C LEU A 90 0.78 2.13 -12.40
N ALA A 91 -0.14 1.38 -11.79
CA ALA A 91 -1.58 1.49 -12.02
C ALA A 91 -2.18 2.83 -11.58
N ALA A 92 -1.50 3.58 -10.70
CA ALA A 92 -1.88 4.94 -10.33
C ALA A 92 -1.44 5.99 -11.37
N ARG A 93 -0.45 5.67 -12.21
CA ARG A 93 0.07 6.56 -13.27
C ARG A 93 -0.65 6.41 -14.61
N CYS A 94 -1.32 5.28 -14.84
CA CYS A 94 -2.01 4.93 -16.08
C CYS A 94 -3.53 5.07 -15.94
#